data_AF-A0A552LE00-F1
#
_entry.id   AF-A0A552LE00-F1
#
_cell.length_a   1.000
_cell.length_b   1.000
_cell.length_c   1.000
_cell.angle_alpha   90.00
_cell.angle_beta   90.00
_cell.angle_gamma   90.00
#
_symmetry.space_group_name_H-M   'P 1'
#
loop_
_entity.id
_entity.type
_entity.pdbx_description
1 polymer ?
#
loop_
_entity_poly.entity_id
_entity_poly.type
_entity_poly.pdbx_seq_one_letter_code
_entity_poly.pdbx_strand_id
1 'polypeptide(L)'
;MAGDLISKTFLFIGFSFTDPNLDYVLSRLHTTTKRTHYCFMKAEPIDPLEDEEVQKYRKRKQELRVDDLKRYGIQTLLIDDYAEIPKILQAIENRVLKRTIFVSGSAETFGAWERQEALNFIHTLAADLIRADLRIVNGFGWGIGSAVINGSLEAIYASPEKFNEDQLVIRPFPQFPTKDQELSTLWEEYRQRMISLSGIAIFLFGNKSGPNGSIDLANGVLREFQICVDLGRIPIPVGVTGFAAEQIANTVLAAPEKYYVGITWIIPLIHEICDPRIPRSELVKKLINIIQLLGR
;
A
#
# COMPACT_ATOMS: atom_id res chain seq x y z
N MET A 1 28.56 3.45 2.33
CA MET A 1 28.58 2.53 1.17
C MET A 1 29.16 1.15 1.51
N ALA A 2 30.43 0.98 1.90
CA ALA A 2 30.98 -0.36 2.17
C ALA A 2 30.27 -1.09 3.34
N GLY A 3 29.94 -0.39 4.43
CA GLY A 3 29.16 -0.95 5.53
C GLY A 3 27.68 -1.20 5.19
N ASP A 4 27.14 -0.52 4.17
CA ASP A 4 25.75 -0.72 3.74
C ASP A 4 25.58 -2.06 3.01
N LEU A 5 26.54 -2.45 2.16
CA LEU A 5 26.52 -3.74 1.46
C LEU A 5 26.55 -4.94 2.42
N ILE A 6 27.10 -4.76 3.62
CA ILE A 6 27.08 -5.79 4.68
C ILE A 6 25.74 -5.74 5.45
N SER A 7 25.21 -4.53 5.72
CA SER A 7 24.05 -4.32 6.60
C SER A 7 22.69 -4.25 5.91
N LYS A 8 22.62 -4.14 4.57
CA LYS A 8 21.39 -4.02 3.78
C LYS A 8 21.39 -4.93 2.56
N THR A 9 20.20 -5.31 2.11
CA THR A 9 20.00 -6.01 0.84
C THR A 9 19.92 -4.99 -0.31
N PHE A 10 20.55 -5.31 -1.44
CA PHE A 10 20.58 -4.44 -2.62
C PHE A 10 19.92 -5.14 -3.81
N LEU A 11 19.23 -4.35 -4.64
CA LEU A 11 18.75 -4.73 -5.96
C LEU A 11 19.47 -3.88 -7.00
N PHE A 12 20.29 -4.51 -7.83
CA PHE A 12 21.09 -3.89 -8.86
C PHE A 12 20.33 -3.86 -10.20
N ILE A 13 20.14 -2.67 -10.78
CA ILE A 13 19.40 -2.42 -12.01
C ILE A 13 20.25 -1.60 -13.00
N GLY A 14 20.25 -1.98 -14.28
CA GLY A 14 20.94 -1.21 -15.33
C GLY A 14 22.46 -1.41 -15.38
N PHE A 15 22.98 -2.47 -14.77
CA PHE A 15 24.40 -2.77 -14.77
C PHE A 15 24.84 -3.44 -16.07
N SER A 16 25.79 -2.83 -16.76
CA SER A 16 26.66 -3.52 -17.70
C SER A 16 27.91 -3.99 -16.95
N PHE A 17 28.31 -5.25 -17.11
CA PHE A 17 29.50 -5.81 -16.45
C PHE A 17 30.83 -5.32 -17.05
N THR A 18 30.79 -4.46 -18.06
CA THR A 18 31.95 -3.66 -18.47
C THR A 18 32.11 -2.38 -17.64
N ASP A 19 31.22 -2.13 -16.69
CA ASP A 19 31.29 -0.96 -15.82
C ASP A 19 32.44 -1.15 -14.80
N PRO A 20 33.49 -0.31 -14.87
CA PRO A 20 34.64 -0.39 -13.95
C PRO A 20 34.25 -0.24 -12.48
N ASN A 21 33.08 0.34 -12.19
CA ASN A 21 32.59 0.51 -10.82
C ASN A 21 32.13 -0.81 -10.19
N LEU A 22 31.81 -1.82 -11.00
CA LEU A 22 31.29 -3.07 -10.49
C LEU A 22 32.39 -3.90 -9.83
N ASP A 23 33.56 -4.04 -10.46
CA ASP A 23 34.70 -4.74 -9.85
C ASP A 23 35.11 -4.10 -8.52
N TYR A 24 35.01 -2.77 -8.43
CA TYR A 24 35.23 -2.04 -7.20
C TYR A 24 34.19 -2.38 -6.12
N VAL A 25 32.90 -2.45 -6.46
CA VAL A 25 31.83 -2.85 -5.52
C VAL A 25 31.97 -4.32 -5.10
N LEU A 26 32.26 -5.22 -6.04
CA LEU A 26 32.42 -6.66 -5.83
C LEU A 26 33.66 -6.98 -4.96
N SER A 27 34.77 -6.26 -5.15
CA SER A 27 35.99 -6.42 -4.34
C SER A 27 35.75 -6.21 -2.83
N ARG A 28 34.71 -5.42 -2.48
CA ARG A 28 34.33 -5.09 -1.11
C ARG A 28 33.30 -6.03 -0.50
N LEU A 29 32.70 -6.93 -1.30
CA LEU A 29 31.76 -7.97 -0.87
C LEU A 29 32.46 -9.25 -0.40
N HIS A 30 33.80 -9.32 -0.49
CA HIS A 30 34.61 -10.40 0.07
C HIS A 30 34.68 -10.32 1.61
N THR A 31 33.59 -10.67 2.28
CA THR A 31 33.53 -10.81 3.73
C THR A 31 33.05 -12.21 4.13
N THR A 32 33.34 -12.60 5.37
CA THR A 32 32.98 -13.93 5.92
C THR A 32 31.47 -14.13 6.07
N THR A 33 30.67 -13.06 6.07
CA THR A 33 29.21 -13.09 6.15
C THR A 33 28.60 -12.60 4.84
N LYS A 34 28.22 -13.53 3.97
CA LYS A 34 27.62 -13.21 2.67
C LYS A 34 26.12 -13.02 2.81
N ARG A 35 25.66 -11.77 2.78
CA ARG A 35 24.24 -11.44 2.59
C ARG A 35 23.87 -11.61 1.12
N THR A 36 22.64 -12.06 0.86
CA THR A 36 22.14 -12.21 -0.51
C THR A 36 21.66 -10.86 -1.04
N HIS A 37 22.18 -10.47 -2.19
CA HIS A 37 21.74 -9.34 -3.01
C HIS A 37 21.12 -9.86 -4.32
N TYR A 38 20.50 -8.98 -5.10
CA TYR A 38 19.82 -9.35 -6.35
C TYR A 38 20.24 -8.44 -7.49
N CYS A 39 20.29 -8.96 -8.73
CA CYS A 39 20.46 -8.13 -9.92
C CYS A 39 19.55 -8.61 -11.05
N PHE A 40 19.07 -7.70 -11.89
CA PHE A 40 18.43 -8.06 -13.16
C PHE A 40 19.46 -8.19 -14.26
N MET A 41 19.35 -9.24 -15.08
CA MET A 41 20.18 -9.45 -16.26
C MET A 41 19.30 -9.95 -17.41
N LYS A 42 19.38 -9.31 -18.58
CA LYS A 42 18.66 -9.78 -19.76
C LYS A 42 19.24 -11.13 -20.23
N ALA A 43 18.38 -12.11 -20.45
CA ALA A 43 18.75 -13.40 -21.01
C ALA A 43 19.36 -13.19 -22.41
N GLU A 44 20.40 -13.96 -22.74
CA GLU A 44 20.97 -13.91 -24.08
C GLU A 44 19.89 -14.31 -25.10
N PRO A 45 19.58 -13.45 -26.10
CA PRO A 45 18.54 -13.75 -27.05
C PRO A 45 18.93 -14.92 -27.93
N ILE A 46 17.95 -15.77 -28.23
CA ILE A 46 18.08 -16.82 -29.24
C ILE A 46 17.80 -16.17 -30.59
N ASP A 47 18.83 -16.03 -31.42
CA ASP A 47 18.68 -15.58 -32.81
C ASP A 47 18.66 -16.81 -33.73
N PRO A 48 17.53 -17.14 -34.37
CA PRO A 48 17.42 -18.32 -35.23
C PRO A 48 18.36 -18.30 -36.44
N LEU A 49 18.90 -17.13 -36.81
CA LEU A 49 19.82 -16.95 -37.94
C LEU A 49 21.29 -17.09 -37.54
N GLU A 50 21.58 -17.18 -36.25
CA GLU A 50 22.94 -17.26 -35.73
C GLU A 50 23.42 -18.72 -35.61
N ASP A 51 24.70 -18.95 -35.87
CA ASP A 51 25.34 -20.25 -35.73
C ASP A 51 25.15 -20.85 -34.32
N GLU A 52 24.81 -22.14 -34.25
CA GLU A 52 24.52 -22.83 -32.98
C GLU A 52 25.70 -22.80 -31.99
N GLU A 53 26.94 -22.85 -32.47
CA GLU A 53 28.12 -22.81 -31.60
C GLU A 53 28.32 -21.41 -31.01
N VAL A 54 28.00 -20.37 -31.78
CA VAL A 54 28.01 -18.97 -31.30
C VAL A 54 26.94 -18.78 -30.22
N GLN A 55 25.73 -19.30 -30.44
CA GLN A 55 24.65 -19.26 -29.44
C GLN A 55 25.04 -19.99 -28.14
N LYS A 56 25.55 -21.22 -28.24
CA LYS A 56 26.04 -22.00 -27.09
C LYS A 56 27.14 -21.25 -26.35
N TYR A 57 28.07 -20.63 -27.08
CA TYR A 57 29.14 -19.84 -26.49
C TYR A 57 28.61 -18.63 -25.69
N ARG A 58 27.67 -17.85 -26.22
CA ARG A 58 27.05 -16.72 -25.47
C ARG A 58 26.34 -17.21 -24.22
N LYS A 59 25.52 -18.26 -24.35
CA LYS A 59 24.79 -18.84 -23.21
C LYS A 59 25.75 -19.32 -22.13
N ARG A 60 26.81 -20.05 -22.51
CA ARG A 60 27.83 -20.52 -21.57
C ARG A 60 28.55 -19.36 -20.89
N LYS A 61 28.85 -18.30 -21.63
CA LYS A 61 29.45 -17.07 -21.08
C LYS A 61 28.51 -16.38 -20.08
N GLN A 62 27.20 -16.33 -20.34
CA GLN A 62 26.22 -15.81 -19.39
C GLN A 62 26.12 -16.67 -18.14
N GLU A 63 26.09 -18.00 -18.26
CA GLU A 63 26.10 -18.91 -17.11
C GLU A 63 27.30 -18.68 -16.19
N LEU A 64 28.51 -18.60 -16.78
CA LEU A 64 29.72 -18.31 -16.02
C LEU A 64 29.65 -16.96 -15.29
N ARG A 65 29.06 -15.93 -15.93
CA ARG A 65 28.83 -14.62 -15.28
C ARG A 65 27.86 -14.70 -14.11
N VAL A 66 26.77 -15.47 -14.26
CA VAL A 66 25.81 -15.71 -13.18
C VAL A 66 26.49 -16.44 -12.01
N ASP A 67 27.33 -17.44 -12.31
CA ASP A 67 28.08 -18.15 -11.28
C ASP A 67 29.11 -17.27 -10.56
N ASP A 68 29.78 -16.36 -11.27
CA ASP A 68 30.69 -15.41 -10.65
C ASP A 68 29.95 -14.45 -9.71
N LEU A 69 28.80 -13.90 -10.12
CA LEU A 69 27.95 -13.07 -9.24
C LEU A 69 27.49 -13.80 -7.98
N LYS A 70 27.14 -15.07 -8.14
CA LYS A 70 26.75 -15.94 -7.01
C LYS A 70 27.88 -16.08 -6.00
N ARG A 71 29.15 -16.09 -6.43
CA ARG A 71 30.32 -16.10 -5.52
C ARG A 71 30.40 -14.84 -4.65
N TYR A 72 29.92 -13.70 -5.15
CA TYR A 72 29.81 -12.44 -4.41
C TYR A 72 28.52 -12.30 -3.59
N GLY A 73 27.68 -13.34 -3.53
CA GLY A 73 26.38 -13.29 -2.84
C GLY A 73 25.30 -12.55 -3.62
N ILE A 74 25.49 -12.31 -4.92
CA ILE A 74 24.51 -11.65 -5.78
C ILE A 74 23.77 -12.72 -6.57
N GLN A 75 22.46 -12.80 -6.38
CA GLN A 75 21.56 -13.66 -7.13
C GLN A 75 21.05 -12.95 -8.39
N THR A 76 21.39 -13.51 -9.55
CA THR A 76 20.93 -12.98 -10.84
C THR A 76 19.52 -13.45 -11.16
N LEU A 77 18.64 -12.50 -11.46
CA LEU A 77 17.30 -12.71 -11.99
C LEU A 77 17.37 -12.47 -13.50
N LEU A 78 17.26 -13.57 -14.26
CA LEU A 78 17.21 -13.50 -15.73
C LEU A 78 15.82 -13.00 -16.16
N ILE A 79 15.80 -12.00 -17.04
CA ILE A 79 14.59 -11.43 -17.65
C ILE A 79 14.69 -11.55 -19.17
N ASP A 80 13.58 -11.72 -19.86
CA ASP A 80 13.57 -11.79 -21.32
C ASP A 80 13.71 -10.39 -21.92
N ASP A 81 13.11 -9.37 -21.28
CA ASP A 81 13.23 -7.99 -21.70
C ASP A 81 13.27 -6.97 -20.55
N TYR A 82 13.96 -5.84 -20.77
CA TYR A 82 14.06 -4.77 -19.78
C TYR A 82 12.70 -4.14 -19.45
N ALA A 83 11.69 -4.26 -20.32
CA ALA A 83 10.31 -3.86 -20.03
C ALA A 83 9.65 -4.67 -18.89
N GLU A 84 10.25 -5.79 -18.46
CA GLU A 84 9.79 -6.54 -17.28
C GLU A 84 10.20 -5.89 -15.96
N ILE A 85 11.31 -5.15 -15.93
CA ILE A 85 11.82 -4.54 -14.69
C ILE A 85 10.76 -3.63 -14.04
N PRO A 86 10.12 -2.67 -14.77
CA PRO A 86 9.05 -1.87 -14.19
C PRO A 86 7.88 -2.71 -13.64
N LYS A 87 7.53 -3.83 -14.29
CA LYS A 87 6.45 -4.71 -13.82
C LYS A 87 6.81 -5.40 -12.51
N ILE A 88 8.06 -5.87 -12.39
CA ILE A 88 8.57 -6.49 -11.16
C ILE A 88 8.62 -5.46 -10.02
N LEU A 89 9.14 -4.27 -10.30
CA LEU A 89 9.19 -3.17 -9.32
C LEU A 89 7.78 -2.77 -8.87
N GLN A 90 6.83 -2.65 -9.80
CA GLN A 90 5.42 -2.37 -9.47
C GLN A 90 4.82 -3.48 -8.60
N ALA A 91 5.15 -4.75 -8.85
CA ALA A 91 4.69 -5.86 -8.02
C ALA A 91 5.31 -5.83 -6.60
N ILE A 92 6.57 -5.43 -6.46
CA ILE A 92 7.22 -5.21 -5.16
C ILE A 92 6.56 -4.04 -4.44
N GLU A 93 6.40 -2.90 -5.12
CA GLU A 93 5.74 -1.72 -4.58
C GLU A 93 4.34 -2.07 -4.06
N ASN A 94 3.51 -2.74 -4.87
CA ASN A 94 2.16 -3.13 -4.49
C ASN A 94 2.14 -4.02 -3.24
N ARG A 95 3.10 -4.94 -3.07
CA ARG A 95 3.22 -5.77 -1.86
C ARG A 95 3.57 -4.95 -0.63
N VAL A 96 4.49 -4.00 -0.78
CA VAL A 96 4.88 -3.10 0.33
C VAL A 96 3.72 -2.19 0.70
N LEU A 97 3.05 -1.60 -0.28
CA LEU A 97 1.94 -0.67 -0.07
C LEU A 97 0.74 -1.33 0.62
N LYS A 98 0.47 -2.63 0.39
CA LYS A 98 -0.61 -3.38 1.08
C LYS A 98 -0.45 -3.44 2.60
N ARG A 99 0.75 -3.17 3.14
CA ARG A 99 0.98 -3.03 4.58
C ARG A 99 0.59 -1.66 5.14
N THR A 100 0.23 -0.72 4.27
CA THR A 100 -0.18 0.62 4.63
C THR A 100 -1.65 0.84 4.24
N ILE A 101 -2.45 1.19 5.23
CA ILE A 101 -3.89 1.36 5.14
C ILE A 101 -4.24 2.83 5.22
N PHE A 102 -4.88 3.36 4.19
CA PHE A 102 -5.49 4.68 4.24
C PHE A 102 -6.87 4.58 4.89
N VAL A 103 -7.12 5.32 5.94
CA VAL A 103 -8.43 5.38 6.60
C VAL A 103 -9.11 6.69 6.19
N SER A 104 -10.10 6.57 5.32
CA SER A 104 -10.94 7.66 4.82
C SER A 104 -12.27 7.72 5.58
N GLY A 105 -12.69 8.92 5.92
CA GLY A 105 -14.03 9.15 6.45
C GLY A 105 -14.20 10.52 7.08
N SER A 106 -15.46 10.90 7.27
CA SER A 106 -15.86 12.08 8.04
C SER A 106 -17.28 11.88 8.54
N ALA A 107 -17.60 12.42 9.72
CA ALA A 107 -18.93 12.27 10.30
C ALA A 107 -19.31 13.50 11.12
N GLU A 108 -20.34 14.22 10.68
CA GLU A 108 -21.11 15.11 11.55
C GLU A 108 -22.09 14.29 12.40
N THR A 109 -22.73 13.30 11.76
CA THR A 109 -23.60 12.31 12.39
C THR A 109 -23.14 10.89 12.07
N PHE A 110 -23.53 9.94 12.90
CA PHE A 110 -23.19 8.52 12.77
C PHE A 110 -24.40 7.66 12.34
N GLY A 111 -25.51 8.31 11.95
CA GLY A 111 -26.70 7.64 11.43
C GLY A 111 -27.33 6.71 12.46
N ALA A 112 -27.41 5.41 12.14
CA ALA A 112 -27.96 4.39 13.02
C ALA A 112 -27.02 3.99 14.19
N TRP A 113 -25.79 4.51 14.21
CA TRP A 113 -24.83 4.25 15.28
C TRP A 113 -24.95 5.32 16.35
N GLU A 114 -24.83 4.91 17.61
CA GLU A 114 -24.59 5.88 18.66
C GLU A 114 -23.19 6.50 18.46
N ARG A 115 -23.04 7.80 18.71
CA ARG A 115 -21.75 8.49 18.54
C ARG A 115 -20.61 7.78 19.28
N GLN A 116 -20.82 7.40 20.54
CA GLN A 116 -19.77 6.74 21.33
C GLN A 116 -19.44 5.35 20.78
N GLU A 117 -20.44 4.59 20.36
CA GLU A 117 -20.27 3.27 19.74
C GLU A 117 -19.46 3.36 18.44
N ALA A 118 -19.78 4.33 17.58
CA ALA A 118 -19.05 4.56 16.33
C ALA A 118 -17.59 4.98 16.56
N LEU A 119 -17.35 5.89 17.51
CA LEU A 119 -16.00 6.31 17.89
C LEU A 119 -15.20 5.15 18.48
N ASN A 120 -15.82 4.32 19.33
CA ASN A 120 -15.19 3.11 19.86
C ASN A 120 -14.85 2.13 18.75
N PHE A 121 -15.75 1.92 17.77
CA PHE A 121 -15.48 1.08 16.62
C PHE A 121 -14.25 1.56 15.82
N ILE A 122 -14.18 2.85 15.49
CA ILE A 122 -13.06 3.44 14.75
C ILE A 122 -11.76 3.31 15.56
N HIS A 123 -11.84 3.57 16.86
CA HIS A 123 -10.72 3.46 17.78
C HIS A 123 -10.18 2.03 17.83
N THR A 124 -11.04 1.03 18.04
CA THR A 124 -10.65 -0.38 18.07
C THR A 124 -10.10 -0.84 16.72
N LEU A 125 -10.70 -0.40 15.61
CA LEU A 125 -10.17 -0.68 14.27
C LEU A 125 -8.74 -0.16 14.11
N ALA A 126 -8.48 1.09 14.47
CA ALA A 126 -7.14 1.67 14.37
C ALA A 126 -6.13 0.96 15.27
N ALA A 127 -6.51 0.63 16.51
CA ALA A 127 -5.67 -0.12 17.42
C ALA A 127 -5.32 -1.51 16.87
N ASP A 128 -6.29 -2.24 16.32
CA ASP A 128 -6.08 -3.60 15.81
C ASP A 128 -5.29 -3.61 14.50
N LEU A 129 -5.39 -2.56 13.68
CA LEU A 129 -4.52 -2.37 12.52
C LEU A 129 -3.04 -2.25 12.95
N ILE A 130 -2.74 -1.44 13.96
CA ILE A 130 -1.38 -1.33 14.51
C ILE A 130 -0.92 -2.67 15.08
N ARG A 131 -1.78 -3.35 15.87
CA ARG A 131 -1.46 -4.67 16.46
C ARG A 131 -1.20 -5.75 15.41
N ALA A 132 -1.75 -5.59 14.20
CA ALA A 132 -1.49 -6.43 13.05
C ALA A 132 -0.19 -6.08 12.29
N ASP A 133 0.67 -5.22 12.85
CA ASP A 133 1.94 -4.76 12.25
C ASP A 133 1.73 -4.04 10.90
N LEU A 134 0.63 -3.28 10.81
CA LEU A 134 0.27 -2.44 9.67
C LEU A 134 0.54 -0.96 9.98
N ARG A 135 0.63 -0.18 8.92
CA ARG A 135 0.76 1.28 8.97
C ARG A 135 -0.58 1.93 8.61
N ILE A 136 -0.92 3.04 9.25
CA ILE A 136 -2.13 3.82 9.02
C ILE A 136 -1.73 5.19 8.45
N VAL A 137 -2.43 5.61 7.39
CA VAL A 137 -2.41 6.97 6.86
C VAL A 137 -3.79 7.59 7.04
N ASN A 138 -3.87 8.77 7.62
CA ASN A 138 -5.14 9.46 7.84
C ASN A 138 -5.04 10.97 7.59
N GLY A 139 -6.08 11.54 6.97
CA GLY A 139 -6.18 12.97 6.67
C GLY A 139 -6.73 13.83 7.80
N PHE A 140 -6.91 13.29 9.01
CA PHE A 140 -7.61 13.92 10.13
C PHE A 140 -9.06 14.30 9.79
N GLY A 141 -9.83 13.31 9.34
CA GLY A 141 -11.24 13.50 8.97
C GLY A 141 -12.08 14.02 10.13
N TRP A 142 -12.95 15.00 9.86
CA TRP A 142 -13.85 15.58 10.87
C TRP A 142 -14.71 14.50 11.55
N GLY A 143 -14.77 14.54 12.88
CA GLY A 143 -15.57 13.61 13.69
C GLY A 143 -15.02 12.19 13.83
N ILE A 144 -13.99 11.80 13.06
CA ILE A 144 -13.39 10.45 13.15
C ILE A 144 -11.89 10.44 13.43
N GLY A 145 -11.17 11.51 13.06
CA GLY A 145 -9.70 11.53 13.07
C GLY A 145 -9.10 11.31 14.46
N SER A 146 -9.70 11.91 15.50
CA SER A 146 -9.26 11.71 16.88
C SER A 146 -9.38 10.27 17.36
N ALA A 147 -10.44 9.54 16.95
CA ALA A 147 -10.60 8.14 17.30
C ALA A 147 -9.53 7.27 16.63
N VAL A 148 -9.20 7.54 15.36
CA VAL A 148 -8.11 6.85 14.64
C VAL A 148 -6.77 7.08 15.34
N ILE A 149 -6.45 8.33 15.70
CA ILE A 149 -5.20 8.68 16.37
C ILE A 149 -5.10 8.01 17.73
N ASN A 150 -6.13 8.17 18.57
CA ASN A 150 -6.11 7.64 19.94
C ASN A 150 -5.99 6.11 19.94
N GLY A 151 -6.73 5.42 19.08
CA GLY A 151 -6.63 3.96 18.98
C GLY A 151 -5.26 3.49 18.51
N SER A 152 -4.67 4.21 17.55
CA SER A 152 -3.32 3.92 17.07
C SER A 152 -2.28 4.13 18.18
N LEU A 153 -2.32 5.28 18.86
CA LEU A 153 -1.38 5.61 19.94
C LEU A 153 -1.53 4.69 21.15
N GLU A 154 -2.75 4.30 21.51
CA GLU A 154 -2.98 3.30 22.56
C GLU A 154 -2.21 2.00 22.24
N ALA A 155 -2.37 1.48 21.03
CA ALA A 155 -1.70 0.24 20.63
C ALA A 155 -0.17 0.39 20.60
N ILE A 156 0.35 1.52 20.10
CA ILE A 156 1.78 1.80 20.03
C ILE A 156 2.37 1.87 21.45
N TYR A 157 1.77 2.67 22.33
CA TYR A 157 2.30 2.91 23.67
C TYR A 157 2.07 1.73 24.64
N ALA A 158 1.13 0.84 24.35
CA ALA A 158 0.96 -0.40 25.10
C ALA A 158 2.06 -1.43 24.84
N SER A 159 2.80 -1.33 23.72
CA SER A 159 3.89 -2.26 23.37
C SER A 159 4.99 -1.56 22.53
N PRO A 160 5.70 -0.57 23.10
CA PRO A 160 6.67 0.25 22.37
C PRO A 160 7.90 -0.54 21.89
N GLU A 161 8.15 -1.73 22.41
CA GLU A 161 9.19 -2.64 21.93
C GLU A 161 8.81 -3.36 20.62
N LYS A 162 7.52 -3.36 20.25
CA LYS A 162 6.99 -4.01 19.04
C LYS A 162 6.55 -3.01 17.99
N PHE A 163 5.97 -1.90 18.41
CA PHE A 163 5.32 -0.92 17.53
C PHE A 163 5.98 0.44 17.63
N ASN A 164 5.90 1.22 16.55
CA ASN A 164 6.56 2.53 16.44
C ASN A 164 5.61 3.59 15.89
N GLU A 165 5.83 4.85 16.25
CA GLU A 165 5.06 6.01 15.76
C GLU A 165 5.12 6.17 14.24
N ASP A 166 6.17 5.66 13.57
CA ASP A 166 6.24 5.62 12.10
C ASP A 166 5.09 4.83 11.44
N GLN A 167 4.41 3.97 12.20
CA GLN A 167 3.20 3.27 11.78
C GLN A 167 1.97 4.19 11.68
N LEU A 168 2.02 5.43 12.21
CA LEU A 168 0.93 6.39 12.12
C LEU A 168 1.36 7.64 11.35
N VAL A 169 0.78 7.84 10.18
CA VAL A 169 1.02 9.02 9.34
C VAL A 169 -0.22 9.90 9.32
N ILE A 170 -0.13 11.05 9.99
CA ILE A 170 -1.21 12.03 10.01
C ILE A 170 -0.84 13.17 9.07
N ARG A 171 -1.76 13.52 8.18
CA ARG A 171 -1.58 14.57 7.17
C ARG A 171 -2.83 15.47 7.19
N PRO A 172 -2.93 16.38 8.17
CA PRO A 172 -4.11 17.24 8.27
C PRO A 172 -4.19 18.14 7.03
N PHE A 173 -5.40 18.37 6.55
CA PHE A 173 -5.62 19.24 5.41
C PHE A 173 -5.22 20.69 5.75
N PRO A 174 -4.52 21.39 4.83
CA PRO A 174 -4.27 22.82 4.95
C PRO A 174 -5.55 23.61 5.20
N GLN A 175 -5.50 24.57 6.11
CA GLN A 175 -6.64 25.45 6.45
C GLN A 175 -6.56 26.81 5.75
N PHE A 176 -5.40 27.15 5.19
CA PHE A 176 -5.15 28.44 4.54
C PHE A 176 -4.49 28.22 3.17
N PRO A 177 -4.84 29.03 2.15
CA PRO A 177 -4.16 29.01 0.87
C PRO A 177 -2.70 29.44 1.03
N THR A 178 -1.82 28.94 0.16
CA THR A 178 -0.38 29.28 0.16
C THR A 178 0.04 29.65 -1.25
N LYS A 179 0.81 30.75 -1.41
CA LYS A 179 1.47 31.15 -2.67
C LYS A 179 0.59 31.00 -3.91
N ASP A 180 -0.51 31.73 -3.95
CA ASP A 180 -1.41 31.87 -5.11
C ASP A 180 -2.13 30.57 -5.57
N GLN A 181 -1.98 29.45 -4.85
CA GLN A 181 -2.75 28.23 -5.12
C GLN A 181 -4.08 28.24 -4.37
N GLU A 182 -5.17 27.93 -5.09
CA GLU A 182 -6.46 27.69 -4.47
C GLU A 182 -6.42 26.50 -3.51
N LEU A 183 -7.17 26.60 -2.42
CA LEU A 183 -7.23 25.58 -1.36
C LEU A 183 -7.71 24.22 -1.89
N SER A 184 -8.59 24.23 -2.89
CA SER A 184 -9.08 23.05 -3.62
C SER A 184 -7.94 22.26 -4.26
N THR A 185 -7.02 22.93 -4.96
CA THR A 185 -5.84 22.34 -5.60
C THR A 185 -4.89 21.75 -4.56
N LEU A 186 -4.62 22.50 -3.48
CA LEU A 186 -3.79 22.03 -2.36
C LEU A 186 -4.36 20.77 -1.71
N TRP A 187 -5.67 20.72 -1.50
CA TRP A 187 -6.35 19.54 -0.95
C TRP A 187 -6.28 18.34 -1.88
N GLU A 188 -6.45 18.55 -3.18
CA GLU A 188 -6.32 17.48 -4.18
C GLU A 188 -4.90 16.91 -4.21
N GLU A 189 -3.87 17.77 -4.26
CA GLU A 189 -2.46 17.33 -4.18
C GLU A 189 -2.19 16.56 -2.88
N TYR A 190 -2.74 17.01 -1.75
CA TYR A 190 -2.62 16.30 -0.48
C TYR A 190 -3.25 14.92 -0.52
N ARG A 191 -4.47 14.77 -1.06
CA ARG A 191 -5.13 13.47 -1.20
C ARG A 191 -4.30 12.51 -2.04
N GLN A 192 -3.82 12.97 -3.19
CA GLN A 192 -2.97 12.18 -4.09
C GLN A 192 -1.73 11.67 -3.36
N ARG A 193 -1.03 12.55 -2.64
CA ARG A 193 0.18 12.20 -1.88
C ARG A 193 -0.10 11.28 -0.69
N MET A 194 -1.22 11.43 -0.01
CA MET A 194 -1.58 10.57 1.13
C MET A 194 -1.94 9.16 0.68
N ILE A 195 -2.83 9.06 -0.32
CA ILE A 195 -3.35 7.77 -0.79
C ILE A 195 -2.26 6.97 -1.50
N SER A 196 -1.31 7.64 -2.18
CA SER A 196 -0.18 6.96 -2.84
C SER A 196 0.74 6.20 -1.87
N LEU A 197 0.74 6.54 -0.58
CA LEU A 197 1.49 5.81 0.45
C LEU A 197 0.82 4.49 0.87
N SER A 198 -0.41 4.24 0.41
CA SER A 198 -1.24 3.11 0.83
C SER A 198 -1.58 2.17 -0.33
N GLY A 199 -1.72 0.88 -0.02
CA GLY A 199 -2.18 -0.15 -0.97
C GLY A 199 -3.66 -0.49 -0.81
N ILE A 200 -4.23 -0.17 0.36
CA ILE A 200 -5.60 -0.47 0.75
C ILE A 200 -6.20 0.80 1.34
N ALA A 201 -7.44 1.13 0.97
CA ALA A 201 -8.19 2.25 1.54
C ALA A 201 -9.50 1.77 2.16
N ILE A 202 -9.71 2.05 3.44
CA ILE A 202 -10.95 1.80 4.17
C ILE A 202 -11.80 3.06 4.14
N PHE A 203 -13.08 2.93 3.79
CA PHE A 203 -14.03 4.05 3.77
C PHE A 203 -15.09 3.89 4.85
N LEU A 204 -15.18 4.87 5.76
CA LEU A 204 -16.07 4.89 6.91
C LEU A 204 -16.95 6.14 6.86
N PHE A 205 -18.25 5.98 7.11
CA PHE A 205 -19.23 7.07 7.13
C PHE A 205 -19.10 7.98 5.88
N GLY A 206 -18.79 9.26 6.07
CA GLY A 206 -18.58 10.22 4.99
C GLY A 206 -19.78 11.13 4.79
N ASN A 207 -20.10 11.89 5.83
CA ASN A 207 -21.03 13.00 5.78
C ASN A 207 -20.41 14.28 6.36
N LYS A 208 -21.08 15.41 6.09
CA LYS A 208 -20.70 16.74 6.57
C LYS A 208 -21.96 17.57 6.80
N SER A 209 -21.83 18.64 7.60
CA SER A 209 -22.86 19.68 7.68
C SER A 209 -23.00 20.40 6.34
N GLY A 210 -24.21 20.39 5.80
CA GLY A 210 -24.62 21.17 4.64
C GLY A 210 -25.21 22.53 5.02
N PRO A 211 -25.65 23.32 4.02
CA PRO A 211 -26.35 24.57 4.26
C PRO A 211 -27.58 24.36 5.15
N ASN A 212 -27.80 25.26 6.11
CA ASN A 212 -28.96 25.23 7.01
C ASN A 212 -29.04 23.99 7.93
N GLY A 213 -27.91 23.32 8.17
CA GLY A 213 -27.84 22.17 9.08
C GLY A 213 -28.33 20.84 8.48
N SER A 214 -28.46 20.75 7.15
CA SER A 214 -28.65 19.46 6.48
C SER A 214 -27.42 18.56 6.68
N ILE A 215 -27.60 17.26 6.50
CA ILE A 215 -26.48 16.31 6.44
C ILE A 215 -26.27 15.93 4.97
N ASP A 216 -25.16 16.40 4.42
CA ASP A 216 -24.77 16.15 3.04
C ASP A 216 -23.69 15.06 2.99
N LEU A 217 -23.60 14.36 1.85
CA LEU A 217 -22.49 13.42 1.63
C LEU A 217 -21.16 14.17 1.53
N ALA A 218 -20.13 13.58 2.13
CA ALA A 218 -18.79 14.16 2.10
C ALA A 218 -18.12 13.89 0.75
N ASN A 219 -18.18 14.87 -0.15
CA ASN A 219 -17.51 14.81 -1.45
C ASN A 219 -16.00 14.51 -1.34
N GLY A 220 -15.36 14.86 -0.23
CA GLY A 220 -13.96 14.52 0.03
C GLY A 220 -13.73 13.01 0.09
N VAL A 221 -14.58 12.26 0.81
CA VAL A 221 -14.51 10.80 0.93
C VAL A 221 -14.76 10.13 -0.42
N LEU A 222 -15.75 10.62 -1.18
CA LEU A 222 -16.01 10.14 -2.55
C LEU A 222 -14.84 10.42 -3.49
N ARG A 223 -14.20 11.59 -3.37
CA ARG A 223 -13.01 11.92 -4.16
C ARG A 223 -11.83 11.01 -3.80
N GLU A 224 -11.63 10.73 -2.52
CA GLU A 224 -10.59 9.80 -2.05
C GLU A 224 -10.82 8.37 -2.57
N PHE A 225 -12.07 7.93 -2.70
CA PHE A 225 -12.40 6.68 -3.38
C PHE A 225 -12.00 6.70 -4.85
N GLN A 226 -12.29 7.78 -5.58
CA GLN A 226 -11.88 7.87 -6.98
C GLN A 226 -10.35 7.81 -7.12
N ILE A 227 -9.62 8.55 -6.27
CA ILE A 227 -8.14 8.53 -6.27
C ILE A 227 -7.59 7.15 -5.93
N CYS A 228 -8.20 6.46 -4.96
CA CYS A 228 -7.87 5.07 -4.61
C CYS A 228 -7.96 4.16 -5.84
N VAL A 229 -9.05 4.27 -6.61
CA VAL A 229 -9.27 3.49 -7.84
C VAL A 229 -8.28 3.88 -8.94
N ASP A 230 -8.06 5.18 -9.16
CA ASP A 230 -7.15 5.70 -10.18
C ASP A 230 -5.69 5.23 -9.95
N LEU A 231 -5.28 5.12 -8.69
CA LEU A 231 -3.97 4.62 -8.28
C LEU A 231 -3.88 3.08 -8.20
N GLY A 232 -4.96 2.36 -8.54
CA GLY A 232 -5.00 0.90 -8.48
C GLY A 232 -4.91 0.34 -7.06
N ARG A 233 -5.41 1.08 -6.07
CA ARG A 233 -5.45 0.66 -4.65
C ARG A 233 -6.75 -0.09 -4.39
N ILE A 234 -6.76 -0.93 -3.34
CA ILE A 234 -7.88 -1.81 -3.05
C ILE A 234 -8.88 -1.05 -2.16
N PRO A 235 -10.11 -0.75 -2.63
CA PRO A 235 -11.12 -0.11 -1.80
C PRO A 235 -11.83 -1.13 -0.90
N ILE A 236 -11.96 -0.80 0.38
CA ILE A 236 -12.76 -1.55 1.37
C ILE A 236 -13.83 -0.59 1.93
N PRO A 237 -15.02 -0.52 1.30
CA PRO A 237 -16.11 0.26 1.85
C PRO A 237 -16.76 -0.47 3.01
N VAL A 238 -16.98 0.22 4.14
CA VAL A 238 -17.71 -0.31 5.28
C VAL A 238 -19.15 0.18 5.21
N GLY A 239 -19.94 -0.42 4.30
CA GLY A 239 -21.26 0.08 3.92
C GLY A 239 -22.24 0.24 5.09
N VAL A 240 -22.12 -0.58 6.14
CA VAL A 240 -22.96 -0.51 7.35
C VAL A 240 -22.76 0.77 8.17
N THR A 241 -21.74 1.57 7.86
CA THR A 241 -21.54 2.91 8.44
C THR A 241 -22.34 4.01 7.72
N GLY A 242 -23.01 3.70 6.61
CA GLY A 242 -23.89 4.61 5.88
C GLY A 242 -23.16 5.68 5.06
N PHE A 243 -23.92 6.63 4.55
CA PHE A 243 -23.43 7.84 3.87
C PHE A 243 -22.52 7.55 2.66
N ALA A 244 -21.38 8.24 2.51
CA ALA A 244 -20.50 8.04 1.36
C ALA A 244 -19.94 6.62 1.31
N ALA A 245 -19.65 6.00 2.47
CA ALA A 245 -19.17 4.62 2.53
C ALA A 245 -20.21 3.62 1.99
N GLU A 246 -21.50 3.84 2.25
CA GLU A 246 -22.59 3.06 1.66
C GLU A 246 -22.70 3.30 0.15
N GLN A 247 -22.61 4.56 -0.31
CA GLN A 247 -22.61 4.85 -1.75
C GLN A 247 -21.42 4.19 -2.47
N ILE A 248 -20.24 4.19 -1.85
CA ILE A 248 -19.06 3.50 -2.37
C ILE A 248 -19.30 1.99 -2.36
N ALA A 249 -19.86 1.42 -1.29
CA ALA A 249 -20.20 0.00 -1.23
C ALA A 249 -21.14 -0.40 -2.38
N ASN A 250 -22.21 0.35 -2.61
CA ASN A 250 -23.15 0.11 -3.70
C ASN A 250 -22.47 0.19 -5.06
N THR A 251 -21.58 1.16 -5.26
CA THR A 251 -20.81 1.32 -6.51
C THR A 251 -19.86 0.13 -6.74
N VAL A 252 -19.15 -0.29 -5.70
CA VAL A 252 -18.17 -1.39 -5.76
C VAL A 252 -18.89 -2.72 -5.96
N LEU A 253 -19.93 -3.00 -5.19
CA LEU A 253 -20.67 -4.27 -5.24
C LEU A 253 -21.57 -4.40 -6.49
N ALA A 254 -21.89 -3.31 -7.17
CA ALA A 254 -22.56 -3.36 -8.48
C ALA A 254 -21.64 -3.83 -9.61
N ALA A 255 -20.32 -3.69 -9.46
CA ALA A 255 -19.33 -4.12 -10.45
C ALA A 255 -18.02 -4.58 -9.77
N PRO A 256 -18.05 -5.61 -8.91
CA PRO A 256 -16.94 -5.96 -8.02
C PRO A 256 -15.69 -6.41 -8.79
N GLU A 257 -15.85 -7.00 -9.97
CA GLU A 257 -14.76 -7.45 -10.82
C GLU A 257 -13.89 -6.29 -11.33
N LYS A 258 -14.44 -5.08 -11.42
CA LYS A 258 -13.68 -3.86 -11.78
C LYS A 258 -12.70 -3.45 -10.68
N TYR A 259 -13.06 -3.68 -9.42
CA TYR A 259 -12.31 -3.20 -8.26
C TYR A 259 -11.42 -4.28 -7.64
N TYR A 260 -11.74 -5.55 -7.86
CA TYR A 260 -11.08 -6.71 -7.23
C TYR A 260 -10.41 -7.63 -8.26
N VAL A 261 -9.77 -7.03 -9.27
CA VAL A 261 -9.04 -7.73 -10.33
C VAL A 261 -7.94 -8.61 -9.72
N GLY A 262 -7.99 -9.92 -9.99
CA GLY A 262 -7.02 -10.88 -9.47
C GLY A 262 -7.20 -11.28 -8.00
N ILE A 263 -8.24 -10.77 -7.32
CA ILE A 263 -8.54 -11.05 -5.90
C ILE A 263 -10.04 -11.27 -5.66
N THR A 264 -10.73 -11.95 -6.57
CA THR A 264 -12.19 -12.17 -6.50
C THR A 264 -12.68 -12.90 -5.24
N TRP A 265 -11.79 -13.61 -4.52
CA TRP A 265 -12.07 -14.22 -3.22
C TRP A 265 -12.53 -13.20 -2.16
N ILE A 266 -12.19 -11.91 -2.31
CA ILE A 266 -12.56 -10.86 -1.36
C ILE A 266 -14.03 -10.47 -1.45
N ILE A 267 -14.66 -10.64 -2.62
CA ILE A 267 -16.02 -10.18 -2.93
C ILE A 267 -17.05 -10.64 -1.87
N PRO A 268 -17.17 -11.94 -1.52
CA PRO A 268 -18.10 -12.37 -0.48
C PRO A 268 -17.82 -11.76 0.89
N LEU A 269 -16.55 -11.46 1.21
CA LEU A 269 -16.18 -10.82 2.47
C LEU A 269 -16.58 -9.33 2.49
N ILE A 270 -16.50 -8.64 1.36
CA ILE A 270 -16.98 -7.25 1.22
C ILE A 270 -18.50 -7.19 1.35
N HIS A 271 -19.22 -8.15 0.76
CA HIS A 271 -20.67 -8.28 0.96
C HIS A 271 -21.00 -8.45 2.45
N GLU A 272 -20.26 -9.28 3.16
CA GLU A 272 -20.50 -9.55 4.59
C GLU A 272 -20.33 -8.31 5.47
N ILE A 273 -19.25 -7.55 5.29
CA ILE A 273 -19.02 -6.31 6.07
C ILE A 273 -19.96 -5.15 5.68
N CYS A 274 -20.66 -5.28 4.55
CA CYS A 274 -21.67 -4.32 4.09
C CYS A 274 -23.10 -4.75 4.42
N ASP A 275 -23.33 -5.97 4.92
CA ASP A 275 -24.65 -6.46 5.30
C ASP A 275 -25.11 -5.79 6.61
N PRO A 276 -26.23 -5.04 6.64
CA PRO A 276 -26.72 -4.39 7.85
C PRO A 276 -27.03 -5.34 9.01
N ARG A 277 -27.18 -6.65 8.74
CA ARG A 277 -27.43 -7.69 9.74
C ARG A 277 -26.16 -8.14 10.48
N ILE A 278 -24.98 -7.73 10.03
CA ILE A 278 -23.73 -8.07 10.69
C ILE A 278 -23.72 -7.52 12.13
N PRO A 279 -23.36 -8.32 13.14
CA PRO A 279 -23.12 -7.79 14.47
C PRO A 279 -21.96 -6.80 14.44
N ARG A 280 -22.18 -5.56 14.87
CA ARG A 280 -21.15 -4.50 14.89
C ARG A 280 -19.89 -4.90 15.66
N SER A 281 -20.03 -5.74 16.69
CA SER A 281 -18.93 -6.32 17.46
C SER A 281 -17.99 -7.20 16.66
N GLU A 282 -18.43 -7.77 15.53
CA GLU A 282 -17.60 -8.61 14.66
C GLU A 282 -16.89 -7.84 13.55
N LEU A 283 -17.32 -6.59 13.29
CA LEU A 283 -16.91 -5.83 12.12
C LEU A 283 -15.41 -5.58 12.08
N VAL A 284 -14.80 -5.20 13.22
CA VAL A 284 -13.34 -5.00 13.32
C VAL A 284 -12.61 -6.30 13.00
N LYS A 285 -12.99 -7.40 13.65
CA LYS A 285 -12.34 -8.71 13.43
C LYS A 285 -12.38 -9.13 11.96
N LYS A 286 -13.51 -8.93 11.28
CA LYS A 286 -13.67 -9.25 9.86
C LYS A 286 -12.83 -8.33 8.97
N LEU A 287 -12.81 -7.03 9.24
CA LEU A 287 -11.97 -6.07 8.52
C LEU A 287 -10.48 -6.42 8.63
N ILE A 288 -10.00 -6.71 9.84
CA ILE A 288 -8.61 -7.11 10.07
C ILE A 288 -8.28 -8.41 9.31
N ASN A 289 -9.18 -9.41 9.35
CA ASN A 289 -8.98 -10.65 8.60
C ASN A 289 -8.88 -10.42 7.08
N ILE A 290 -9.75 -9.59 6.51
CA ILE A 290 -9.69 -9.22 5.09
C ILE A 290 -8.32 -8.60 4.75
N ILE A 291 -7.87 -7.65 5.56
CA ILE A 291 -6.62 -6.92 5.32
C ILE A 291 -5.41 -7.84 5.45
N GLN A 292 -5.40 -8.72 6.44
CA GLN A 292 -4.33 -9.72 6.61
C GLN A 292 -4.28 -10.71 5.43
N LEU A 293 -5.43 -11.11 4.89
CA LEU A 293 -5.48 -11.96 3.69
C LEU A 293 -4.96 -11.23 2.44
N LEU A 294 -5.22 -9.92 2.31
CA LEU A 294 -4.72 -9.09 1.20
C LEU A 294 -3.19 -8.90 1.24
N GLY A 295 -2.61 -8.86 2.44
CA GLY A 295 -1.18 -8.69 2.68
C GLY A 295 -0.33 -9.95 2.50
N ARG A 296 -0.95 -11.12 2.26
CA ARG A 296 -0.26 -12.37 1.92
C ARG A 296 0.23 -12.40 0.47
#